data_AF-A0AAJ6QS76-F1
#
_entry.id   AF-A0AAJ6QS76-F1
#
_cell.length_a   1.000
_cell.length_b   1.000
_cell.length_c   1.000
_cell.angle_alpha   90.00
_cell.angle_beta   90.00
_cell.angle_gamma   90.00
#
_symmetry.space_group_name_H-M   'P 1'
#
loop_
_entity.id
_entity.type
_entity.pdbx_description
1 polymer ?
#
loop_
_entity_poly.entity_id
_entity_poly.type
_entity_poly.pdbx_seq_one_letter_code
_entity_poly.pdbx_strand_id
1 'polypeptide(L)'
;MSCSRDPDSDIEDDIHIIASDDEDLELVEELDGGEAFHSGSDDESESQDADTMDLDNRVVFQPSRDDSIRTLEGHTDAIFAVEVSASGQLLVSGGKDDRARLWDSTGQEVLEFAPFKDSVIHVGFSKDEKFVMAADMAGKVQVYDVQSRGSVFEAEVDDITWTAWHPSAAALVAGTQDGSIWLWLIPHGHTKTLPSSGETTTSGTFLSDGKRIVAGYADGCLRLWDLKTCQALSTISKLHEGEILCVDVNSNGVVATGGTDGLKFASVITGKSILSLNEFEDCVESVKFSSNNSWLAAGSLDGSFVIWDVAAGRQRHRVQLGNESGICKLAWAGPDRVLVASLDGKTREYDARSGDLVRSWEGHTSNLLDLSVAGTIFATSSEDRTVKIFDRMLR
;
A
#
# COMPACT_ATOMS: atom_id res chain seq x y z
N MET A 1 -12.34 -54.21 -56.28
CA MET A 1 -13.14 -54.30 -55.03
C MET A 1 -13.36 -52.87 -54.55
N SER A 2 -14.56 -52.53 -54.03
CA SER A 2 -14.88 -51.41 -53.10
C SER A 2 -14.14 -50.05 -53.29
N CYS A 3 -14.74 -48.91 -53.65
CA CYS A 3 -15.90 -48.19 -53.05
C CYS A 3 -15.69 -47.88 -51.56
N SER A 4 -15.92 -46.69 -50.97
CA SER A 4 -16.28 -45.32 -51.42
C SER A 4 -16.06 -44.35 -50.20
N ARG A 5 -16.49 -43.07 -50.05
CA ARG A 5 -17.47 -42.21 -50.76
C ARG A 5 -17.27 -40.68 -50.54
N ASP A 6 -17.66 -39.91 -51.57
CA ASP A 6 -18.28 -38.56 -51.72
C ASP A 6 -18.81 -37.79 -50.47
N PRO A 7 -19.15 -36.47 -50.55
CA PRO A 7 -18.45 -35.33 -51.20
C PRO A 7 -18.59 -33.95 -50.47
N ASP A 8 -18.04 -32.91 -51.12
CA ASP A 8 -18.17 -31.44 -51.02
C ASP A 8 -19.47 -30.82 -50.45
N SER A 9 -19.36 -29.65 -49.79
CA SER A 9 -19.68 -28.31 -50.39
C SER A 9 -19.64 -27.14 -49.36
N ASP A 10 -19.35 -25.93 -49.84
CA ASP A 10 -19.33 -24.66 -49.08
C ASP A 10 -20.72 -24.00 -48.98
N ILE A 11 -20.90 -23.03 -48.06
CA ILE A 11 -21.54 -21.70 -48.25
C ILE A 11 -21.50 -20.88 -46.93
N GLU A 12 -21.57 -19.54 -47.06
CA GLU A 12 -21.50 -18.53 -46.00
C GLU A 12 -22.87 -18.29 -45.31
N ASP A 13 -22.87 -17.86 -44.05
CA ASP A 13 -24.06 -17.37 -43.31
C ASP A 13 -23.74 -16.04 -42.59
N ASP A 14 -24.23 -14.93 -43.13
CA ASP A 14 -24.33 -13.63 -42.45
C ASP A 14 -25.72 -13.52 -41.80
N ILE A 15 -25.80 -13.18 -40.50
CA ILE A 15 -27.09 -13.06 -39.80
C ILE A 15 -27.38 -11.61 -39.39
N HIS A 16 -28.41 -11.04 -40.01
CA HIS A 16 -28.97 -9.73 -39.68
C HIS A 16 -29.68 -9.72 -38.32
N ILE A 17 -29.58 -8.59 -37.62
CA ILE A 17 -30.51 -8.20 -36.55
C ILE A 17 -31.76 -7.59 -37.21
N ILE A 18 -32.95 -8.00 -36.77
CA ILE A 18 -34.26 -7.54 -37.27
C ILE A 18 -35.00 -6.81 -36.13
N ALA A 19 -35.79 -5.79 -36.48
CA ALA A 19 -36.64 -5.03 -35.56
C ALA A 19 -38.12 -5.00 -36.01
N SER A 20 -39.03 -5.03 -35.05
CA SER A 20 -40.48 -4.69 -35.08
C SER A 20 -40.94 -4.77 -33.60
N ASP A 21 -41.72 -3.86 -33.01
CA ASP A 21 -42.99 -3.21 -33.43
C ASP A 21 -44.15 -4.24 -33.44
N ASP A 22 -45.34 -4.02 -32.86
CA ASP A 22 -45.89 -2.91 -32.06
C ASP A 22 -47.15 -3.39 -31.29
N GLU A 23 -47.76 -2.57 -30.40
CA GLU A 23 -49.22 -2.45 -30.10
C GLU A 23 -49.52 -1.74 -28.74
N ASP A 24 -49.76 -0.42 -28.76
CA ASP A 24 -51.06 0.27 -28.52
C ASP A 24 -52.15 -0.42 -27.65
N LEU A 25 -52.97 0.20 -26.78
CA LEU A 25 -53.41 1.59 -26.46
C LEU A 25 -53.87 1.61 -24.94
N GLU A 26 -54.40 2.64 -24.26
CA GLU A 26 -55.17 3.87 -24.58
C GLU A 26 -54.78 5.09 -23.69
N LEU A 27 -55.26 6.27 -24.08
CA LEU A 27 -55.21 7.56 -23.34
C LEU A 27 -56.47 7.80 -22.48
N VAL A 28 -56.45 8.82 -21.60
CA VAL A 28 -57.35 10.00 -21.63
C VAL A 28 -57.14 10.91 -20.40
N GLU A 29 -56.70 12.15 -20.66
CA GLU A 29 -57.10 13.47 -20.11
C GLU A 29 -57.29 13.67 -18.57
N GLU A 30 -56.50 14.55 -17.92
CA GLU A 30 -56.85 15.96 -17.54
C GLU A 30 -57.53 16.09 -16.15
N LEU A 31 -57.45 17.19 -15.37
CA LEU A 31 -56.68 18.46 -15.41
C LEU A 31 -56.57 19.05 -13.97
N ASP A 32 -55.57 19.92 -13.77
CA ASP A 32 -55.53 21.16 -12.94
C ASP A 32 -56.08 21.25 -11.48
N GLY A 33 -55.36 22.05 -10.67
CA GLY A 33 -56.01 23.08 -9.83
C GLY A 33 -56.17 22.85 -8.32
N GLY A 34 -55.81 23.87 -7.53
CA GLY A 34 -56.44 24.14 -6.22
C GLY A 34 -55.52 24.30 -5.01
N GLU A 35 -55.27 25.53 -4.57
CA GLU A 35 -54.71 25.84 -3.25
C GLU A 35 -55.80 25.97 -2.15
N ALA A 36 -55.31 26.08 -0.90
CA ALA A 36 -55.83 26.94 0.18
C ALA A 36 -56.77 26.35 1.27
N PHE A 37 -56.20 26.32 2.49
CA PHE A 37 -56.76 26.76 3.79
C PHE A 37 -58.26 26.60 4.10
N HIS A 38 -58.56 25.95 5.23
CA HIS A 38 -59.54 26.30 6.30
C HIS A 38 -59.30 25.35 7.51
N SER A 39 -59.65 25.63 8.78
CA SER A 39 -59.84 26.90 9.53
C SER A 39 -60.18 26.60 11.01
N GLY A 40 -59.39 27.09 11.98
CA GLY A 40 -59.70 27.00 13.42
C GLY A 40 -59.58 25.58 14.04
N SER A 41 -59.72 25.42 15.36
CA SER A 41 -59.90 26.44 16.41
C SER A 41 -59.19 26.03 17.71
N ASP A 42 -58.90 27.02 18.56
CA ASP A 42 -58.27 26.85 19.87
C ASP A 42 -59.20 26.16 20.89
N ASP A 43 -58.62 25.50 21.89
CA ASP A 43 -59.22 25.34 23.22
C ASP A 43 -58.08 25.12 24.24
N GLU A 44 -57.96 26.02 25.23
CA GLU A 44 -56.92 25.95 26.27
C GLU A 44 -57.36 25.05 27.45
N SER A 45 -56.43 24.31 28.03
CA SER A 45 -56.55 23.89 29.44
C SER A 45 -55.18 23.83 30.11
N GLU A 46 -54.96 24.75 31.06
CA GLU A 46 -53.75 24.73 31.87
C GLU A 46 -53.73 23.52 32.81
N SER A 47 -52.56 22.88 32.92
CA SER A 47 -52.15 22.25 34.18
C SER A 47 -50.68 22.55 34.41
N GLN A 48 -50.40 23.33 35.45
CA GLN A 48 -49.05 23.63 35.90
C GLN A 48 -48.65 22.56 36.92
N ASP A 49 -47.48 21.91 36.75
CA ASP A 49 -46.77 21.35 37.90
C ASP A 49 -45.28 21.06 37.62
N ALA A 50 -44.47 21.36 38.63
CA ALA A 50 -43.10 20.92 38.91
C ALA A 50 -41.98 20.96 37.83
N ASP A 51 -40.95 21.75 38.12
CA ASP A 51 -39.61 21.66 37.54
C ASP A 51 -38.97 20.26 37.64
N THR A 52 -38.43 19.76 36.52
CA THR A 52 -37.10 19.13 36.51
C THR A 52 -36.42 19.40 35.18
N MET A 53 -35.24 20.03 35.20
CA MET A 53 -34.38 20.14 34.01
C MET A 53 -33.49 18.89 33.91
N ASP A 54 -33.75 18.01 32.94
CA ASP A 54 -32.84 16.91 32.59
C ASP A 54 -31.60 17.45 31.84
N LEU A 55 -30.75 18.18 32.57
CA LEU A 55 -29.49 18.76 32.10
C LEU A 55 -28.31 17.76 32.09
N ASP A 56 -28.59 16.46 32.24
CA ASP A 56 -27.59 15.41 32.47
C ASP A 56 -27.46 14.34 31.36
N ASN A 57 -27.95 14.61 30.15
CA ASN A 57 -27.46 13.90 28.95
C ASN A 57 -26.25 14.61 28.31
N ARG A 58 -25.32 15.09 29.15
CA ARG A 58 -24.00 15.53 28.70
C ARG A 58 -23.19 14.29 28.34
N VAL A 59 -23.20 13.92 27.06
CA VAL A 59 -22.25 12.95 26.51
C VAL A 59 -20.84 13.45 26.86
N VAL A 60 -20.22 12.81 27.85
CA VAL A 60 -18.83 13.07 28.20
C VAL A 60 -18.00 12.48 27.06
N PHE A 61 -17.58 13.35 26.14
CA PHE A 61 -16.49 13.07 25.22
C PHE A 61 -15.25 12.76 26.05
N GLN A 62 -15.05 11.47 26.34
CA GLN A 62 -13.72 10.95 26.58
C GLN A 62 -12.97 11.13 25.26
N PRO A 63 -11.83 11.85 25.23
CA PRO A 63 -11.03 11.91 24.02
C PRO A 63 -10.66 10.47 23.62
N SER A 64 -10.74 10.16 22.33
CA SER A 64 -10.25 8.90 21.79
C SER A 64 -8.82 8.66 22.25
N ARG A 65 -8.51 7.44 22.70
CA ARG A 65 -7.16 7.10 23.16
C ARG A 65 -6.16 7.36 22.04
N ASP A 66 -5.22 8.26 22.30
CA ASP A 66 -4.10 8.58 21.44
C ASP A 66 -2.81 8.31 22.21
N ASP A 67 -2.08 7.27 21.80
CA ASP A 67 -0.79 6.88 22.36
C ASP A 67 0.39 7.57 21.64
N SER A 68 0.13 8.49 20.70
CA SER A 68 1.18 9.17 19.93
C SER A 68 1.95 10.18 20.79
N ILE A 69 3.26 10.22 20.60
CA ILE A 69 4.15 11.24 21.21
C ILE A 69 4.12 12.55 20.42
N ARG A 70 3.62 12.51 19.18
CA ARG A 70 3.44 13.67 18.30
C ARG A 70 2.44 13.33 17.18
N THR A 71 1.55 14.26 16.89
CA THR A 71 0.79 14.29 15.63
C THR A 71 1.37 15.39 14.74
N LEU A 72 1.48 15.13 13.44
CA LEU A 72 1.89 16.08 12.40
C LEU A 72 0.67 16.44 11.56
N GLU A 73 0.43 17.75 11.38
CA GLU A 73 -0.70 18.31 10.65
C GLU A 73 -0.18 19.21 9.54
N GLY A 74 -0.75 19.14 8.34
CA GLY A 74 -0.37 20.00 7.21
C GLY A 74 -0.76 19.49 5.83
N HIS A 75 -0.97 18.18 5.66
CA HIS A 75 -1.61 17.64 4.46
C HIS A 75 -3.12 17.93 4.46
N THR A 76 -3.69 18.23 3.29
CA THR A 76 -5.12 18.56 3.16
C THR A 76 -6.02 17.38 2.77
N ASP A 77 -5.42 16.23 2.45
CA ASP A 77 -6.10 14.96 2.13
C ASP A 77 -5.25 13.77 2.64
N ALA A 78 -5.68 12.54 2.38
CA ALA A 78 -5.07 11.30 2.88
C ALA A 78 -3.55 11.19 2.61
N ILE A 79 -2.80 10.62 3.56
CA ILE A 79 -1.33 10.49 3.46
C ILE A 79 -0.96 9.03 3.14
N PHE A 80 -0.55 8.77 1.90
CA PHE A 80 -0.29 7.42 1.38
C PHE A 80 1.06 6.83 1.80
N ALA A 81 2.07 7.65 2.10
CA ALA A 81 3.42 7.16 2.37
C ALA A 81 4.10 7.92 3.51
N VAL A 82 4.91 7.22 4.32
CA VAL A 82 5.73 7.80 5.39
C VAL A 82 7.05 7.04 5.59
N GLU A 83 8.17 7.76 5.70
CA GLU A 83 9.45 7.17 6.12
C GLU A 83 10.08 7.95 7.28
N VAL A 84 10.52 7.23 8.32
CA VAL A 84 11.35 7.78 9.40
C VAL A 84 12.82 7.56 9.08
N SER A 85 13.62 8.62 9.04
CA SER A 85 15.08 8.56 8.86
C SER A 85 15.74 7.58 9.84
N ALA A 86 16.83 6.91 9.45
CA ALA A 86 17.51 5.98 10.36
C ALA A 86 18.14 6.66 11.59
N SER A 87 18.21 7.99 11.59
CA SER A 87 18.60 8.84 12.72
C SER A 87 17.46 9.14 13.72
N GLY A 88 16.20 8.91 13.32
CA GLY A 88 15.01 9.32 14.06
C GLY A 88 14.83 10.84 14.21
N GLN A 89 15.61 11.66 13.47
CA GLN A 89 15.57 13.13 13.58
C GLN A 89 14.73 13.81 12.49
N LEU A 90 14.48 13.11 11.39
CA LEU A 90 13.64 13.55 10.28
C LEU A 90 12.61 12.48 9.92
N LEU A 91 11.50 12.94 9.36
CA LEU A 91 10.43 12.12 8.79
C LEU A 91 10.01 12.74 7.47
N VAL A 92 9.74 11.94 6.44
CA VAL A 92 9.14 12.39 5.18
C VAL A 92 7.78 11.73 5.00
N SER A 93 6.78 12.48 4.50
CA SER A 93 5.43 11.99 4.20
C SER A 93 4.96 12.45 2.82
N GLY A 94 4.11 11.65 2.17
CA GLY A 94 3.50 11.94 0.86
C GLY A 94 2.01 11.63 0.87
N GLY A 95 1.20 12.45 0.20
CA GLY A 95 -0.26 12.32 0.21
C GLY A 95 -0.99 12.72 -1.06
N LYS A 96 -2.32 12.57 -0.98
CA LYS A 96 -3.35 12.85 -1.99
C LYS A 96 -3.63 14.34 -2.21
N ASP A 97 -2.86 15.21 -1.56
CA ASP A 97 -2.87 16.66 -1.76
C ASP A 97 -1.79 17.14 -2.75
N ASP A 98 -1.22 16.22 -3.52
CA ASP A 98 -0.13 16.43 -4.49
C ASP A 98 1.13 17.07 -3.86
N ARG A 99 1.39 16.70 -2.59
CA ARG A 99 2.54 17.17 -1.80
C ARG A 99 3.28 16.02 -1.13
N ALA A 100 4.57 16.25 -0.97
CA ALA A 100 5.35 15.62 0.09
C ALA A 100 5.89 16.66 1.06
N ARG A 101 6.11 16.25 2.30
CA ARG A 101 6.59 17.11 3.39
C ARG A 101 7.70 16.41 4.16
N LEU A 102 8.75 17.14 4.47
CA LEU A 102 9.84 16.72 5.34
C LEU A 102 9.73 17.49 6.65
N TRP A 103 9.79 16.74 7.75
CA TRP A 103 9.53 17.21 9.10
C TRP A 103 10.75 16.97 9.99
N ASP A 104 10.92 17.79 11.02
CA ASP A 104 11.92 17.55 12.07
C ASP A 104 11.35 16.79 13.28
N SER A 105 12.21 16.41 14.24
CA SER A 105 11.82 15.73 15.47
C SER A 105 10.97 16.57 16.43
N THR A 106 10.78 17.87 16.17
CA THR A 106 9.80 18.75 16.83
C THR A 106 8.44 18.76 16.13
N GLY A 107 8.36 18.21 14.91
CA GLY A 107 7.18 18.17 14.05
C GLY A 107 6.92 19.48 13.31
N GLN A 108 7.94 20.31 13.12
CA GLN A 108 7.85 21.43 12.19
C GLN A 108 8.14 20.92 10.77
N GLU A 109 7.36 21.39 9.79
CA GLU A 109 7.70 21.24 8.38
C GLU A 109 8.98 22.03 8.10
N VAL A 110 9.98 21.38 7.51
CA VAL A 110 11.29 21.99 7.17
C VAL A 110 11.55 22.06 5.67
N LEU A 111 10.69 21.43 4.85
CA LEU A 111 10.68 21.50 3.39
C LEU A 111 9.37 20.87 2.84
N GLU A 112 8.66 21.60 1.98
CA GLU A 112 7.60 21.06 1.12
C GLU A 112 8.17 20.68 -0.26
N PHE A 113 7.68 19.59 -0.83
CA PHE A 113 8.05 19.06 -2.15
C PHE A 113 6.86 19.32 -3.08
N ALA A 114 7.01 20.28 -4.00
CA ALA A 114 5.93 20.73 -4.87
C ALA A 114 6.47 21.42 -6.14
N PRO A 115 5.70 21.43 -7.25
CA PRO A 115 4.44 20.71 -7.46
C PRO A 115 4.67 19.27 -7.95
N PHE A 116 3.82 18.36 -7.48
CA PHE A 116 3.55 17.09 -8.14
C PHE A 116 2.36 17.25 -9.12
N LYS A 117 2.07 16.20 -9.89
CA LYS A 117 0.98 16.14 -10.88
C LYS A 117 -0.23 15.33 -10.38
N ASP A 118 0.01 14.44 -9.41
CA ASP A 118 -0.96 13.57 -8.75
C ASP A 118 -0.44 13.24 -7.33
N SER A 119 -1.15 12.36 -6.65
CA SER A 119 -0.91 11.84 -5.31
C SER A 119 0.50 11.30 -5.12
N VAL A 120 1.18 11.76 -4.06
CA VAL A 120 2.51 11.28 -3.69
C VAL A 120 2.38 9.97 -2.93
N ILE A 121 2.68 8.87 -3.62
CA ILE A 121 2.52 7.49 -3.13
C ILE A 121 3.82 6.83 -2.66
N HIS A 122 4.99 7.43 -2.93
CA HIS A 122 6.28 6.93 -2.45
C HIS A 122 7.15 8.06 -1.89
N VAL A 123 7.79 7.79 -0.76
CA VAL A 123 8.80 8.67 -0.14
C VAL A 123 9.93 7.83 0.46
N GLY A 124 11.10 8.42 0.71
CA GLY A 124 12.16 7.75 1.49
C GLY A 124 13.54 8.40 1.44
N PHE A 125 14.42 7.98 2.35
CA PHE A 125 15.78 8.50 2.50
C PHE A 125 16.84 7.60 1.83
N SER A 126 17.89 8.22 1.28
CA SER A 126 19.07 7.49 0.82
C SER A 126 19.78 6.82 2.00
N LYS A 127 20.46 5.69 1.76
CA LYS A 127 21.06 4.89 2.85
C LYS A 127 22.13 5.62 3.68
N ASP A 128 22.65 6.72 3.17
CA ASP A 128 23.62 7.60 3.81
C ASP A 128 23.01 8.91 4.37
N GLU A 129 21.67 9.00 4.44
CA GLU A 129 20.89 10.10 5.03
C GLU A 129 21.14 11.48 4.38
N LYS A 130 21.72 11.51 3.17
CA LYS A 130 22.02 12.76 2.44
C LYS A 130 20.92 13.20 1.51
N PHE A 131 20.13 12.27 0.97
CA PHE A 131 19.07 12.56 0.02
C PHE A 131 17.73 12.07 0.55
N VAL A 132 16.68 12.78 0.18
CA VAL A 132 15.30 12.43 0.48
C VAL A 132 14.49 12.57 -0.81
N MET A 133 13.63 11.59 -1.05
CA MET A 133 12.80 11.48 -2.24
C MET A 133 11.32 11.62 -1.89
N ALA A 134 10.57 12.15 -2.85
CA ALA A 134 9.15 11.86 -3.01
C ALA A 134 8.82 11.59 -4.50
N ALA A 135 7.84 10.72 -4.76
CA ALA A 135 7.36 10.40 -6.10
C ALA A 135 5.83 10.24 -6.16
N ASP A 136 5.22 10.73 -7.24
CA ASP A 136 3.77 10.66 -7.49
C ASP A 136 3.35 9.51 -8.41
N MET A 137 2.04 9.26 -8.47
CA MET A 137 1.44 8.26 -9.37
C MET A 137 1.73 8.57 -10.84
N ALA A 138 1.65 9.84 -11.25
CA ALA A 138 1.85 10.33 -12.62
C ALA A 138 3.35 10.43 -13.05
N GLY A 139 4.18 9.52 -12.53
CA GLY A 139 5.54 9.27 -12.98
C GLY A 139 6.58 10.30 -12.55
N LYS A 140 6.26 11.29 -11.71
CA LYS A 140 7.20 12.35 -11.31
C LYS A 140 7.95 12.00 -10.04
N VAL A 141 9.28 12.08 -10.11
CA VAL A 141 10.21 11.87 -9.00
C VAL A 141 10.92 13.19 -8.68
N GLN A 142 10.96 13.58 -7.40
CA GLN A 142 11.79 14.68 -6.90
C GLN A 142 12.73 14.20 -5.79
N VAL A 143 13.97 14.66 -5.81
CA VAL A 143 14.99 14.34 -4.79
C VAL A 143 15.72 15.60 -4.33
N TYR A 144 15.77 15.80 -3.02
CA TYR A 144 16.41 16.94 -2.36
C TYR A 144 17.59 16.50 -1.51
N ASP A 145 18.59 17.37 -1.38
CA ASP A 145 19.69 17.21 -0.43
C ASP A 145 19.24 17.63 0.98
N VAL A 146 19.42 16.73 1.94
CA VAL A 146 18.90 16.83 3.31
C VAL A 146 19.57 17.96 4.08
N GLN A 147 20.83 18.30 3.80
CA GLN A 147 21.55 19.34 4.56
C GLN A 147 21.24 20.75 4.05
N SER A 148 21.19 20.93 2.73
CA SER A 148 20.98 22.23 2.07
C SER A 148 19.51 22.56 1.80
N ARG A 149 18.63 21.55 1.85
CA ARG A 149 17.22 21.61 1.43
C ARG A 149 17.02 22.03 -0.05
N GLY A 150 18.08 21.95 -0.87
CA GLY A 150 17.98 22.20 -2.31
C GLY A 150 17.53 20.96 -3.08
N SER A 151 16.71 21.15 -4.12
CA SER A 151 16.47 20.10 -5.12
C SER A 151 17.78 19.77 -5.82
N VAL A 152 18.08 18.48 -5.98
CA VAL A 152 19.31 17.99 -6.62
C VAL A 152 19.04 17.08 -7.81
N PHE A 153 17.84 16.53 -7.93
CA PHE A 153 17.44 15.69 -9.05
C PHE A 153 15.91 15.66 -9.18
N GLU A 154 15.43 15.69 -10.43
CA GLU A 154 14.02 15.61 -10.80
C GLU A 154 13.92 14.77 -12.07
N ALA A 155 12.91 13.91 -12.17
CA ALA A 155 12.63 13.10 -13.34
C ALA A 155 11.13 12.91 -13.55
N GLU A 156 10.75 12.65 -14.79
CA GLU A 156 9.39 12.24 -15.16
C GLU A 156 9.49 10.99 -16.04
N VAL A 157 8.68 9.99 -15.73
CA VAL A 157 8.57 8.70 -16.43
C VAL A 157 7.10 8.36 -16.65
N ASP A 158 6.82 7.13 -17.06
CA ASP A 158 5.48 6.53 -17.07
C ASP A 158 4.97 6.31 -15.63
N ASP A 159 3.69 5.98 -15.43
CA ASP A 159 3.05 6.02 -14.10
C ASP A 159 3.76 5.08 -13.10
N ILE A 160 4.12 5.58 -11.92
CA ILE A 160 4.96 4.87 -10.95
C ILE A 160 4.10 3.98 -10.04
N THR A 161 4.57 2.77 -9.82
CA THR A 161 3.91 1.75 -8.97
C THR A 161 4.68 1.52 -7.68
N TRP A 162 6.01 1.41 -7.76
CA TRP A 162 6.91 1.23 -6.62
C TRP A 162 8.25 1.92 -6.82
N THR A 163 8.91 2.29 -5.72
CA THR A 163 10.27 2.83 -5.73
C THR A 163 11.16 2.15 -4.68
N ALA A 164 12.48 2.23 -4.83
CA ALA A 164 13.42 1.78 -3.80
C ALA A 164 14.78 2.51 -3.88
N TRP A 165 15.30 2.94 -2.73
CA TRP A 165 16.70 3.35 -2.60
C TRP A 165 17.65 2.14 -2.57
N HIS A 166 18.79 2.26 -3.25
CA HIS A 166 19.80 1.21 -3.29
C HIS A 166 20.49 1.02 -1.92
N PRO A 167 20.64 -0.22 -1.41
CA PRO A 167 21.03 -0.51 -0.02
C PRO A 167 22.46 -0.11 0.38
N SER A 168 23.26 0.48 -0.50
CA SER A 168 24.60 0.99 -0.15
C SER A 168 25.11 2.15 -1.03
N ALA A 169 24.24 2.85 -1.78
CA ALA A 169 24.66 3.94 -2.67
C ALA A 169 23.53 4.95 -2.91
N ALA A 170 23.89 6.17 -3.31
CA ALA A 170 22.95 7.18 -3.81
C ALA A 170 22.46 6.80 -5.21
N ALA A 171 21.70 5.71 -5.30
CA ALA A 171 21.04 5.26 -6.52
C ALA A 171 19.58 4.91 -6.18
N LEU A 172 18.68 5.34 -7.04
CA LEU A 172 17.24 5.15 -6.92
C LEU A 172 16.76 4.23 -8.05
N VAL A 173 15.73 3.42 -7.78
CA VAL A 173 14.91 2.79 -8.82
C VAL A 173 13.43 3.08 -8.65
N ALA A 174 12.69 3.06 -9.76
CA ALA A 174 11.24 3.05 -9.80
C ALA A 174 10.75 2.05 -10.84
N GLY A 175 9.75 1.24 -10.49
CA GLY A 175 8.96 0.46 -11.46
C GLY A 175 7.78 1.27 -11.96
N THR A 176 7.38 1.03 -13.20
CA THR A 176 6.35 1.82 -13.91
C THR A 176 5.27 0.93 -14.56
N GLN A 177 4.13 1.54 -14.87
CA GLN A 177 2.95 0.87 -15.45
C GLN A 177 3.22 0.32 -16.85
N ASP A 178 4.05 0.97 -17.67
CA ASP A 178 4.56 0.40 -18.92
C ASP A 178 5.33 -0.93 -18.76
N GLY A 179 5.75 -1.29 -17.53
CA GLY A 179 6.53 -2.48 -17.23
C GLY A 179 8.05 -2.29 -17.22
N SER A 180 8.53 -1.07 -17.44
CA SER A 180 9.94 -0.73 -17.27
C SER A 180 10.33 -0.68 -15.78
N ILE A 181 11.64 -0.73 -15.52
CA ILE A 181 12.21 -0.31 -14.22
C ILE A 181 13.34 0.68 -14.49
N TRP A 182 13.18 1.90 -14.04
CA TRP A 182 14.14 2.98 -14.16
C TRP A 182 15.17 2.93 -13.03
N LEU A 183 16.40 3.37 -13.30
CA LEU A 183 17.48 3.48 -12.33
C LEU A 183 18.25 4.79 -12.55
N TRP A 184 18.45 5.57 -11.48
CA TRP A 184 19.17 6.85 -11.53
C TRP A 184 20.28 6.91 -10.49
N LEU A 185 21.46 7.42 -10.87
CA LEU A 185 22.51 7.76 -9.92
C LEU A 185 22.38 9.22 -9.46
N ILE A 186 22.14 9.42 -8.17
CA ILE A 186 21.88 10.71 -7.54
C ILE A 186 23.21 11.33 -7.05
N PRO A 187 23.42 12.66 -7.13
CA PRO A 187 22.60 13.66 -7.83
C PRO A 187 22.93 13.80 -9.32
N HIS A 188 23.83 12.97 -9.85
CA HIS A 188 24.45 13.16 -11.18
C HIS A 188 23.52 12.87 -12.38
N GLY A 189 22.33 12.31 -12.16
CA GLY A 189 21.32 12.06 -13.20
C GLY A 189 21.71 11.01 -14.24
N HIS A 190 22.65 10.10 -13.92
CA HIS A 190 22.98 8.99 -14.82
C HIS A 190 21.87 7.94 -14.81
N THR A 191 21.02 7.99 -15.83
CA THR A 191 19.89 7.08 -16.02
C THR A 191 20.29 5.76 -16.68
N LYS A 192 19.66 4.67 -16.23
CA LYS A 192 19.56 3.35 -16.87
C LYS A 192 18.08 2.95 -16.87
N THR A 193 17.70 2.12 -17.83
CA THR A 193 16.38 1.47 -17.84
C THR A 193 16.57 -0.03 -17.99
N LEU A 194 15.83 -0.80 -17.19
CA LEU A 194 15.59 -2.22 -17.38
C LEU A 194 14.34 -2.31 -18.27
N PRO A 195 14.46 -2.85 -19.50
CA PRO A 195 13.44 -2.66 -20.53
C PRO A 195 12.15 -3.40 -20.18
N SER A 196 11.02 -2.73 -20.45
CA SER A 196 9.67 -3.28 -20.33
C SER A 196 9.47 -4.62 -21.04
N SER A 197 8.59 -5.45 -20.48
CA SER A 197 8.03 -6.66 -21.12
C SER A 197 6.64 -6.46 -21.74
N GLY A 198 6.04 -5.27 -21.61
CA GLY A 198 4.63 -5.02 -21.86
C GLY A 198 3.68 -5.39 -20.72
N GLU A 199 4.19 -5.63 -19.51
CA GLU A 199 3.40 -6.00 -18.32
C GLU A 199 3.85 -5.12 -17.15
N THR A 200 2.91 -4.48 -16.44
CA THR A 200 3.18 -3.58 -15.30
C THR A 200 4.14 -4.21 -14.29
N THR A 201 5.20 -3.49 -13.90
CA THR A 201 6.02 -3.91 -12.76
C THR A 201 5.33 -3.45 -11.49
N THR A 202 4.83 -4.35 -10.66
CA THR A 202 3.91 -4.01 -9.56
C THR A 202 4.62 -3.83 -8.23
N SER A 203 5.68 -4.62 -7.99
CA SER A 203 6.50 -4.52 -6.78
C SER A 203 7.96 -4.90 -7.05
N GLY A 204 8.90 -4.46 -6.20
CA GLY A 204 10.32 -4.79 -6.37
C GLY A 204 11.20 -4.53 -5.16
N THR A 205 12.34 -5.22 -5.09
CA THR A 205 13.34 -5.06 -4.03
C THR A 205 14.76 -5.42 -4.50
N PHE A 206 15.77 -4.83 -3.87
CA PHE A 206 17.18 -5.15 -4.11
C PHE A 206 17.58 -6.44 -3.41
N LEU A 207 18.40 -7.26 -4.08
CA LEU A 207 19.13 -8.33 -3.41
C LEU A 207 20.25 -7.73 -2.54
N SER A 208 20.61 -8.46 -1.49
CA SER A 208 21.66 -8.11 -0.51
C SER A 208 23.07 -7.91 -1.09
N ASP A 209 23.28 -8.13 -2.40
CA ASP A 209 24.53 -7.89 -3.11
C ASP A 209 24.63 -6.52 -3.81
N GLY A 210 23.54 -5.73 -3.85
CA GLY A 210 23.47 -4.42 -4.51
C GLY A 210 23.66 -4.45 -6.04
N LYS A 211 23.57 -5.62 -6.67
CA LYS A 211 23.84 -5.81 -8.11
C LYS A 211 22.61 -6.29 -8.87
N ARG A 212 21.60 -6.77 -8.15
CA ARG A 212 20.40 -7.38 -8.71
C ARG A 212 19.15 -6.89 -8.01
N ILE A 213 18.05 -6.87 -8.75
CA ILE A 213 16.69 -6.61 -8.26
C ILE A 213 15.86 -7.86 -8.53
N VAL A 214 14.95 -8.18 -7.62
CA VAL A 214 13.80 -9.03 -7.94
C VAL A 214 12.56 -8.14 -8.03
N ALA A 215 11.77 -8.35 -9.08
CA ALA A 215 10.56 -7.57 -9.37
C ALA A 215 9.38 -8.49 -9.69
N GLY A 216 8.23 -8.20 -9.07
CA GLY A 216 6.93 -8.78 -9.36
C GLY A 216 6.18 -7.98 -10.42
N TYR A 217 5.23 -8.64 -11.09
CA TYR A 217 4.50 -8.11 -12.23
C TYR A 217 3.00 -8.45 -12.15
N ALA A 218 2.18 -7.70 -12.89
CA ALA A 218 0.74 -7.94 -12.98
C ALA A 218 0.38 -9.31 -13.62
N ASP A 219 1.24 -9.84 -14.49
CA ASP A 219 1.11 -11.14 -15.16
C ASP A 219 1.43 -12.36 -14.26
N GLY A 220 1.67 -12.14 -12.96
CA GLY A 220 2.08 -13.16 -12.01
C GLY A 220 3.49 -13.72 -12.22
N CYS A 221 4.32 -13.09 -13.09
CA CYS A 221 5.73 -13.41 -13.20
C CYS A 221 6.56 -12.73 -12.09
N LEU A 222 7.61 -13.43 -11.67
CA LEU A 222 8.68 -12.88 -10.84
C LEU A 222 9.99 -12.88 -11.64
N ARG A 223 10.68 -11.75 -11.77
CA ARG A 223 11.90 -11.63 -12.58
C ARG A 223 13.10 -11.15 -11.77
N LEU A 224 14.24 -11.78 -12.00
CA LEU A 224 15.54 -11.40 -11.44
C LEU A 224 16.32 -10.61 -12.49
N TRP A 225 16.72 -9.39 -12.18
CA TRP A 225 17.42 -8.46 -13.06
C TRP A 225 18.89 -8.24 -12.64
N ASP A 226 19.80 -8.04 -13.59
CA ASP A 226 21.17 -7.57 -13.35
C ASP A 226 21.30 -6.08 -13.68
N LEU A 227 21.76 -5.28 -12.72
CA LEU A 227 21.85 -3.81 -12.83
C LEU A 227 23.06 -3.33 -13.64
N LYS A 228 24.04 -4.20 -13.90
CA LYS A 228 25.21 -3.89 -14.73
C LYS A 228 24.85 -4.04 -16.20
N THR A 229 24.27 -5.18 -16.61
CA THR A 229 23.90 -5.48 -18.01
C THR A 229 22.53 -4.94 -18.41
N CYS A 230 21.66 -4.61 -17.45
CA CYS A 230 20.25 -4.27 -17.66
C CYS A 230 19.44 -5.41 -18.31
N GLN A 231 19.70 -6.66 -17.92
CA GLN A 231 19.04 -7.85 -18.48
C GLN A 231 18.42 -8.73 -17.40
N ALA A 232 17.31 -9.40 -17.74
CA ALA A 232 16.70 -10.43 -16.91
C ALA A 232 17.60 -11.68 -16.90
N LEU A 233 18.06 -12.07 -15.71
CA LEU A 233 18.84 -13.28 -15.46
C LEU A 233 17.95 -14.53 -15.37
N SER A 234 16.71 -14.36 -14.88
CA SER A 234 15.74 -15.43 -14.71
C SER A 234 14.33 -14.87 -14.62
N THR A 235 13.35 -15.61 -15.16
CA THR A 235 11.92 -15.32 -15.05
C THR A 235 11.24 -16.58 -14.53
N ILE A 236 10.46 -16.43 -13.45
CA ILE A 236 9.58 -17.46 -12.90
C ILE A 236 8.18 -17.08 -13.33
N SER A 237 7.74 -17.62 -14.47
CA SER A 237 6.40 -17.36 -15.01
C SER A 237 5.33 -18.14 -14.25
N LYS A 238 4.14 -17.53 -14.11
CA LYS A 238 3.00 -18.09 -13.37
C LYS A 238 3.38 -18.52 -11.94
N LEU A 239 4.05 -17.63 -11.21
CA LEU A 239 4.22 -17.80 -9.78
C LEU A 239 2.86 -17.59 -9.10
N HIS A 240 2.22 -16.47 -9.42
CA HIS A 240 0.83 -16.14 -9.08
C HIS A 240 -0.09 -16.33 -10.31
N GLU A 241 -1.39 -16.49 -10.08
CA GLU A 241 -2.42 -16.54 -11.13
C GLU A 241 -2.85 -15.15 -11.59
N GLY A 242 -2.51 -14.11 -10.81
CA GLY A 242 -2.64 -12.69 -11.13
C GLY A 242 -1.50 -11.88 -10.51
N GLU A 243 -1.78 -10.63 -10.14
CA GLU A 243 -0.80 -9.64 -9.73
C GLU A 243 0.04 -10.01 -8.48
N ILE A 244 1.34 -9.70 -8.55
CA ILE A 244 2.26 -9.74 -7.40
C ILE A 244 2.29 -8.36 -6.71
N LEU A 245 1.33 -8.15 -5.81
CA LEU A 245 1.12 -6.91 -5.05
C LEU A 245 2.35 -6.56 -4.20
N CYS A 246 3.01 -7.55 -3.58
CA CYS A 246 4.18 -7.29 -2.74
C CYS A 246 5.28 -8.37 -2.86
N VAL A 247 6.52 -7.95 -2.63
CA VAL A 247 7.70 -8.81 -2.68
C VAL A 247 8.74 -8.43 -1.62
N ASP A 248 9.44 -9.43 -1.09
CA ASP A 248 10.66 -9.23 -0.31
C ASP A 248 11.66 -10.40 -0.47
N VAL A 249 12.95 -10.17 -0.23
CA VAL A 249 14.03 -11.16 -0.43
C VAL A 249 14.99 -11.24 0.75
N ASN A 250 15.24 -12.45 1.23
CA ASN A 250 16.19 -12.69 2.32
C ASN A 250 17.64 -12.78 1.80
N SER A 251 18.62 -12.69 2.70
CA SER A 251 20.06 -12.72 2.34
C SER A 251 20.51 -14.00 1.62
N ASN A 252 19.70 -15.06 1.69
CA ASN A 252 20.00 -16.37 1.13
C ASN A 252 19.37 -16.57 -0.27
N GLY A 253 18.69 -15.56 -0.82
CA GLY A 253 18.05 -15.64 -2.13
C GLY A 253 16.76 -16.48 -2.13
N VAL A 254 16.05 -16.54 -1.01
CA VAL A 254 14.64 -16.90 -0.96
C VAL A 254 13.83 -15.61 -1.05
N VAL A 255 12.88 -15.58 -1.97
CA VAL A 255 11.91 -14.50 -2.17
C VAL A 255 10.57 -14.95 -1.62
N ALA A 256 9.87 -14.06 -0.93
CA ALA A 256 8.45 -14.21 -0.61
C ALA A 256 7.65 -13.20 -1.43
N THR A 257 6.48 -13.61 -1.93
CA THR A 257 5.59 -12.80 -2.76
C THR A 257 4.15 -12.92 -2.28
N GLY A 258 3.45 -11.80 -2.21
CA GLY A 258 2.01 -11.74 -1.93
C GLY A 258 1.24 -11.30 -3.18
N GLY A 259 0.03 -11.83 -3.33
CA GLY A 259 -0.90 -11.51 -4.40
C GLY A 259 -2.33 -11.90 -4.02
N THR A 260 -3.25 -11.86 -4.98
CA THR A 260 -4.67 -12.21 -4.79
C THR A 260 -4.92 -13.70 -4.53
N ASP A 261 -3.97 -14.57 -4.87
CA ASP A 261 -4.03 -16.03 -4.64
C ASP A 261 -3.13 -16.50 -3.48
N GLY A 262 -2.75 -15.58 -2.58
CA GLY A 262 -2.09 -15.87 -1.31
C GLY A 262 -0.57 -15.60 -1.28
N LEU A 263 0.12 -16.29 -0.36
CA LEU A 263 1.55 -16.13 -0.09
C LEU A 263 2.35 -17.22 -0.82
N LYS A 264 3.39 -16.83 -1.56
CA LYS A 264 4.23 -17.78 -2.30
C LYS A 264 5.72 -17.53 -2.06
N PHE A 265 6.50 -18.58 -2.31
CA PHE A 265 7.95 -18.57 -2.12
C PHE A 265 8.67 -19.02 -3.38
N ALA A 266 9.79 -18.36 -3.70
CA ALA A 266 10.64 -18.67 -4.83
C ALA A 266 12.12 -18.57 -4.46
N SER A 267 13.01 -19.18 -5.26
CA SER A 267 14.46 -18.95 -5.16
C SER A 267 15.02 -18.27 -6.41
N VAL A 268 15.64 -17.12 -6.19
CA VAL A 268 16.43 -16.39 -7.20
C VAL A 268 17.80 -17.02 -7.48
N ILE A 269 18.18 -18.07 -6.75
CA ILE A 269 19.36 -18.90 -7.03
C ILE A 269 19.03 -20.01 -8.03
N THR A 270 17.86 -20.64 -7.91
CA THR A 270 17.47 -21.77 -8.78
C THR A 270 16.53 -21.39 -9.92
N GLY A 271 15.90 -20.21 -9.88
CA GLY A 271 14.89 -19.78 -10.85
C GLY A 271 13.60 -20.61 -10.76
N LYS A 272 13.14 -20.94 -9.55
CA LYS A 272 11.98 -21.82 -9.31
C LYS A 272 11.13 -21.36 -8.13
N SER A 273 9.84 -21.65 -8.19
CA SER A 273 8.97 -21.68 -7.03
C SER A 273 9.42 -22.76 -6.03
N ILE A 274 9.14 -22.53 -4.75
CA ILE A 274 9.43 -23.42 -3.61
C ILE A 274 8.12 -23.90 -2.99
N LEU A 275 7.17 -22.99 -2.79
CA LEU A 275 5.92 -23.22 -2.05
C LEU A 275 4.83 -22.22 -2.49
N SER A 276 3.57 -22.62 -2.41
CA SER A 276 2.38 -21.76 -2.53
C SER A 276 1.50 -22.02 -1.31
N LEU A 277 1.02 -20.95 -0.66
CA LEU A 277 0.19 -20.97 0.55
C LEU A 277 -1.05 -20.10 0.33
N ASN A 278 -2.11 -20.75 -0.15
CA ASN A 278 -3.42 -20.17 -0.38
C ASN A 278 -4.22 -20.23 0.95
N GLU A 279 -3.70 -19.58 2.00
CA GLU A 279 -4.19 -19.65 3.40
C GLU A 279 -4.81 -18.35 3.93
N PHE A 280 -5.06 -17.41 3.03
CA PHE A 280 -5.73 -16.13 3.25
C PHE A 280 -7.06 -16.12 2.51
N GLU A 281 -8.06 -15.41 3.04
CA GLU A 281 -9.38 -15.28 2.40
C GLU A 281 -9.45 -14.07 1.45
N ASP A 282 -8.43 -13.21 1.47
CA ASP A 282 -8.26 -12.03 0.60
C ASP A 282 -6.77 -11.85 0.19
N CYS A 283 -6.47 -10.83 -0.60
CA CYS A 283 -5.12 -10.52 -1.10
C CYS A 283 -4.06 -10.32 0.00
N VAL A 284 -2.79 -10.60 -0.32
CA VAL A 284 -1.63 -10.41 0.58
C VAL A 284 -0.87 -9.14 0.20
N GLU A 285 -1.16 -8.04 0.91
CA GLU A 285 -0.61 -6.69 0.67
C GLU A 285 0.81 -6.48 1.19
N SER A 286 1.22 -7.23 2.21
CA SER A 286 2.51 -7.03 2.84
C SER A 286 3.24 -8.33 3.13
N VAL A 287 4.46 -8.45 2.61
CA VAL A 287 5.46 -9.47 3.00
C VAL A 287 6.76 -8.77 3.40
N LYS A 288 7.34 -9.16 4.54
CA LYS A 288 8.68 -8.71 4.96
C LYS A 288 9.46 -9.79 5.71
N PHE A 289 10.73 -9.96 5.35
CA PHE A 289 11.71 -10.74 6.09
C PHE A 289 12.28 -9.93 7.26
N SER A 290 12.50 -10.63 8.37
CA SER A 290 13.26 -10.13 9.52
C SER A 290 14.75 -9.94 9.17
N SER A 291 15.39 -8.97 9.80
CA SER A 291 16.81 -8.63 9.56
C SER A 291 17.82 -9.73 9.95
N ASN A 292 17.39 -10.74 10.72
CA ASN A 292 18.18 -11.94 11.02
C ASN A 292 17.86 -13.13 10.07
N ASN A 293 16.97 -12.94 9.09
CA ASN A 293 16.47 -13.93 8.13
C ASN A 293 15.81 -15.17 8.77
N SER A 294 15.45 -15.12 10.05
CA SER A 294 14.84 -16.25 10.78
C SER A 294 13.33 -16.32 10.61
N TRP A 295 12.70 -15.14 10.48
CA TRP A 295 11.26 -14.97 10.33
C TRP A 295 10.90 -14.27 9.00
N LEU A 296 9.78 -14.67 8.41
CA LEU A 296 8.98 -13.86 7.51
C LEU A 296 7.69 -13.47 8.25
N ALA A 297 7.16 -12.28 8.00
CA ALA A 297 5.77 -11.96 8.28
C ALA A 297 5.06 -11.64 6.97
N ALA A 298 3.81 -12.09 6.83
CA ALA A 298 2.95 -11.81 5.69
C ALA A 298 1.51 -11.53 6.16
N GLY A 299 0.83 -10.55 5.59
CA GLY A 299 -0.49 -10.07 6.04
C GLY A 299 -1.43 -9.72 4.89
N SER A 300 -2.73 -9.84 5.15
CA SER A 300 -3.80 -9.76 4.16
C SER A 300 -4.90 -8.77 4.56
N LEU A 301 -5.67 -8.27 3.57
CA LEU A 301 -6.88 -7.49 3.83
C LEU A 301 -7.98 -8.28 4.56
N ASP A 302 -7.91 -9.61 4.65
CA ASP A 302 -8.80 -10.43 5.50
C ASP A 302 -8.64 -10.15 7.01
N GLY A 303 -7.66 -9.33 7.40
CA GLY A 303 -7.35 -8.97 8.77
C GLY A 303 -6.57 -10.04 9.52
N SER A 304 -5.94 -10.97 8.79
CA SER A 304 -5.01 -11.95 9.31
C SER A 304 -3.57 -11.69 8.86
N PHE A 305 -2.64 -12.18 9.69
CA PHE A 305 -1.24 -12.27 9.32
C PHE A 305 -0.62 -13.56 9.85
N VAL A 306 0.46 -13.99 9.20
CA VAL A 306 1.23 -15.18 9.53
C VAL A 306 2.65 -14.78 9.91
N ILE A 307 3.25 -15.52 10.84
CA ILE A 307 4.68 -15.48 11.12
C ILE A 307 5.25 -16.84 10.76
N TRP A 308 6.25 -16.85 9.87
CA TRP A 308 6.79 -18.03 9.22
C TRP A 308 8.24 -18.28 9.65
N ASP A 309 8.54 -19.51 10.04
CA ASP A 309 9.87 -19.97 10.48
C ASP A 309 10.68 -20.35 9.23
N VAL A 310 11.53 -19.43 8.77
CA VAL A 310 12.24 -19.51 7.48
C VAL A 310 13.24 -20.67 7.46
N ALA A 311 13.82 -21.01 8.62
CA ALA A 311 14.76 -22.11 8.75
C ALA A 311 14.05 -23.47 8.91
N ALA A 312 12.91 -23.52 9.60
CA ALA A 312 12.12 -24.75 9.74
C ALA A 312 11.17 -25.02 8.55
N GLY A 313 11.00 -24.07 7.64
CA GLY A 313 10.21 -24.23 6.41
C GLY A 313 8.70 -24.31 6.64
N ARG A 314 8.16 -23.59 7.64
CA ARG A 314 6.75 -23.71 8.05
C ARG A 314 6.18 -22.44 8.67
N GLN A 315 4.86 -22.31 8.59
CA GLN A 315 4.10 -21.39 9.44
C GLN A 315 4.36 -21.71 10.92
N ARG A 316 4.58 -20.68 11.72
CA ARG A 316 4.77 -20.76 13.17
C ARG A 316 3.53 -20.27 13.90
N HIS A 317 2.99 -19.13 13.48
CA HIS A 317 1.80 -18.48 14.05
C HIS A 317 0.90 -17.95 12.93
N ARG A 318 -0.43 -18.02 13.12
CA ARG A 318 -1.44 -17.26 12.37
C ARG A 318 -2.24 -16.46 13.40
N VAL A 319 -2.50 -15.19 13.13
CA VAL A 319 -3.28 -14.30 14.00
C VAL A 319 -4.39 -13.69 13.16
N GLN A 320 -5.61 -13.67 13.69
CA GLN A 320 -6.75 -12.95 13.13
C GLN A 320 -7.05 -11.75 14.04
N LEU A 321 -7.14 -10.54 13.47
CA LEU A 321 -7.52 -9.33 14.21
C LEU A 321 -9.03 -9.10 14.16
N GLY A 322 -9.63 -9.34 12.99
CA GLY A 322 -11.04 -9.13 12.67
C GLY A 322 -11.20 -8.65 11.23
N ASN A 323 -12.35 -8.88 10.62
CA ASN A 323 -12.57 -8.61 9.18
C ASN A 323 -12.47 -7.12 8.81
N GLU A 324 -12.71 -6.21 9.76
CA GLU A 324 -12.56 -4.75 9.59
C GLU A 324 -11.12 -4.28 9.88
N SER A 325 -10.18 -5.20 10.14
CA SER A 325 -8.81 -4.92 10.56
C SER A 325 -7.77 -5.40 9.54
N GLY A 326 -8.05 -5.25 8.24
CA GLY A 326 -7.16 -5.62 7.13
C GLY A 326 -5.74 -5.08 7.30
N ILE A 327 -4.73 -5.88 6.92
CA ILE A 327 -3.31 -5.58 7.18
C ILE A 327 -2.71 -4.82 6.00
N CYS A 328 -2.55 -3.50 6.13
CA CYS A 328 -1.95 -2.66 5.09
C CYS A 328 -0.42 -2.71 5.07
N LYS A 329 0.25 -2.77 6.25
CA LYS A 329 1.71 -2.71 6.31
C LYS A 329 2.32 -3.50 7.46
N LEU A 330 3.40 -4.22 7.15
CA LEU A 330 4.23 -4.95 8.11
C LEU A 330 5.65 -4.34 8.17
N ALA A 331 6.20 -4.16 9.37
CA ALA A 331 7.55 -3.66 9.57
C ALA A 331 8.32 -4.38 10.70
N TRP A 332 9.55 -4.81 10.44
CA TRP A 332 10.38 -5.50 11.45
C TRP A 332 11.12 -4.51 12.35
N ALA A 333 10.60 -4.33 13.56
CA ALA A 333 11.11 -3.41 14.56
C ALA A 333 12.25 -4.02 15.41
N GLY A 334 13.14 -4.76 14.74
CA GLY A 334 14.19 -5.60 15.34
C GLY A 334 14.20 -7.02 14.78
N PRO A 335 14.99 -7.95 15.36
CA PRO A 335 15.16 -9.30 14.84
C PRO A 335 13.96 -10.24 15.14
N ASP A 336 13.15 -9.93 16.14
CA ASP A 336 12.10 -10.81 16.68
C ASP A 336 10.81 -10.04 17.06
N ARG A 337 10.63 -8.84 16.50
CA ARG A 337 9.48 -7.96 16.74
C ARG A 337 8.94 -7.46 15.41
N VAL A 338 7.68 -7.76 15.13
CA VAL A 338 6.96 -7.24 13.97
C VAL A 338 5.91 -6.24 14.43
N LEU A 339 5.91 -5.06 13.81
CA LEU A 339 4.81 -4.11 13.86
C LEU A 339 3.84 -4.41 12.73
N VAL A 340 2.56 -4.38 13.05
CA VAL A 340 1.43 -4.68 12.18
C VAL A 340 0.54 -3.45 12.20
N ALA A 341 0.50 -2.71 11.09
CA ALA A 341 -0.48 -1.64 10.86
C ALA A 341 -1.69 -2.21 10.13
N SER A 342 -2.88 -1.81 10.58
CA SER A 342 -4.15 -2.29 10.06
C SER A 342 -5.17 -1.17 9.84
N LEU A 343 -6.14 -1.43 8.97
CA LEU A 343 -7.19 -0.49 8.58
C LEU A 343 -8.11 -0.06 9.75
N ASP A 344 -8.06 -0.73 10.90
CA ASP A 344 -8.81 -0.31 12.11
C ASP A 344 -8.20 0.90 12.85
N GLY A 345 -7.23 1.59 12.24
CA GLY A 345 -6.56 2.79 12.80
C GLY A 345 -5.47 2.49 13.83
N LYS A 346 -5.04 1.22 13.96
CA LYS A 346 -4.18 0.76 15.06
C LYS A 346 -2.90 0.10 14.59
N THR A 347 -1.83 0.29 15.35
CA THR A 347 -0.59 -0.47 15.20
C THR A 347 -0.45 -1.47 16.35
N ARG A 348 0.00 -2.68 16.06
CA ARG A 348 0.19 -3.78 17.02
C ARG A 348 1.60 -4.36 16.91
N GLU A 349 2.30 -4.55 18.03
CA GLU A 349 3.60 -5.22 18.07
C GLU A 349 3.45 -6.67 18.55
N TYR A 350 4.05 -7.62 17.82
CA TYR A 350 4.03 -9.05 18.17
C TYR A 350 5.44 -9.63 18.37
N ASP A 351 5.57 -10.57 19.30
CA ASP A 351 6.76 -11.40 19.47
C ASP A 351 6.76 -12.54 18.43
N ALA A 352 7.73 -12.54 17.52
CA ALA A 352 7.78 -13.53 16.45
C ALA A 352 8.06 -14.98 16.94
N ARG A 353 8.63 -15.14 18.14
CA ARG A 353 8.97 -16.44 18.72
C ARG A 353 7.78 -17.06 19.43
N SER A 354 7.04 -16.29 20.22
CA SER A 354 5.89 -16.79 21.00
C SER A 354 4.53 -16.58 20.34
N GLY A 355 4.38 -15.56 19.49
CA GLY A 355 3.12 -15.17 18.85
C GLY A 355 2.29 -14.20 19.69
N ASP A 356 2.79 -13.80 20.87
CA ASP A 356 2.06 -12.91 21.79
C ASP A 356 2.02 -11.46 21.29
N LEU A 357 0.88 -10.79 21.52
CA LEU A 357 0.77 -9.34 21.43
C LEU A 357 1.59 -8.69 22.54
N VAL A 358 2.60 -7.90 22.15
CA VAL A 358 3.48 -7.16 23.05
C VAL A 358 2.86 -5.81 23.43
N ARG A 359 2.24 -5.11 22.47
CA ARG A 359 1.50 -3.86 22.68
C ARG A 359 0.58 -3.53 21.50
N SER A 360 -0.43 -2.69 21.74
CA SER A 360 -1.12 -1.91 20.71
C SER A 360 -1.01 -0.40 21.00
N TRP A 361 -0.94 0.38 19.92
CA TRP A 361 -1.06 1.83 19.91
C TRP A 361 -2.29 2.24 19.09
N GLU A 362 -3.03 3.21 19.60
CA GLU A 362 -4.25 3.78 19.05
C GLU A 362 -4.06 5.31 18.92
N GLY A 363 -4.87 6.00 18.10
CA GLY A 363 -4.86 7.46 18.03
C GLY A 363 -5.27 8.05 16.69
N HIS A 364 -5.11 7.33 15.59
CA HIS A 364 -5.69 7.70 14.30
C HIS A 364 -7.22 7.54 14.31
N THR A 365 -7.92 8.37 13.53
CA THR A 365 -9.40 8.38 13.44
C THR A 365 -9.93 7.79 12.13
N SER A 366 -9.07 7.28 11.26
CA SER A 366 -9.42 6.50 10.07
C SER A 366 -8.34 5.47 9.77
N ASN A 367 -8.47 4.77 8.63
CA ASN A 367 -7.58 3.70 8.18
C ASN A 367 -6.09 4.12 8.21
N LEU A 368 -5.20 3.20 8.61
CA LEU A 368 -3.76 3.36 8.40
C LEU A 368 -3.40 3.00 6.96
N LEU A 369 -2.49 3.77 6.36
CA LEU A 369 -2.05 3.58 4.96
C LEU A 369 -0.59 3.13 4.88
N ASP A 370 0.30 3.70 5.70
CA ASP A 370 1.71 3.32 5.76
C ASP A 370 2.29 3.35 7.18
N LEU A 371 3.42 2.66 7.37
CA LEU A 371 4.13 2.44 8.62
C LEU A 371 5.65 2.36 8.36
N SER A 372 6.43 3.21 9.04
CA SER A 372 7.90 3.16 9.02
C SER A 372 8.50 3.22 10.42
N VAL A 373 9.63 2.55 10.65
CA VAL A 373 10.23 2.33 11.97
C VAL A 373 11.75 2.52 11.98
N ALA A 374 12.22 3.38 12.87
CA ALA A 374 13.63 3.68 13.10
C ALA A 374 13.99 3.52 14.60
N GLY A 375 14.56 2.36 14.94
CA GLY A 375 14.97 2.06 16.31
C GLY A 375 13.77 1.87 17.24
N THR A 376 13.58 2.80 18.19
CA THR A 376 12.43 2.80 19.11
C THR A 376 11.24 3.57 18.58
N ILE A 377 11.45 4.49 17.63
CA ILE A 377 10.42 5.33 17.04
C ILE A 377 9.80 4.62 15.84
N PHE A 378 8.48 4.70 15.71
CA PHE A 378 7.80 4.47 14.44
C PHE A 378 6.82 5.61 14.14
N ALA A 379 6.43 5.73 12.88
CA ALA A 379 5.38 6.63 12.46
C ALA A 379 4.41 5.95 11.50
N THR A 380 3.15 6.37 11.54
CA THR A 380 2.07 5.91 10.66
C THR A 380 1.42 7.06 9.95
N SER A 381 0.94 6.80 8.73
CA SER A 381 0.12 7.73 7.96
C SER A 381 -1.32 7.20 7.82
N SER A 382 -2.27 8.10 7.59
CA SER A 382 -3.70 7.76 7.57
C SER A 382 -4.50 8.63 6.58
N GLU A 383 -5.69 8.14 6.24
CA GLU A 383 -6.76 8.93 5.62
C GLU A 383 -7.23 10.10 6.49
N ASP A 384 -6.98 10.07 7.81
CA ASP A 384 -7.29 11.18 8.72
C ASP A 384 -6.40 12.43 8.52
N ARG A 385 -5.50 12.38 7.52
CA ARG A 385 -4.64 13.49 7.06
C ARG A 385 -3.54 13.86 8.04
N THR A 386 -3.31 13.03 9.04
CA THR A 386 -2.21 13.20 9.99
C THR A 386 -1.13 12.12 9.79
N VAL A 387 0.09 12.45 10.21
CA VAL A 387 1.10 11.44 10.55
C VAL A 387 1.23 11.42 12.07
N LYS A 388 1.15 10.24 12.68
CA LYS A 388 1.39 10.08 14.12
C LYS A 388 2.71 9.37 14.37
N ILE A 389 3.47 9.88 15.33
CA ILE A 389 4.77 9.35 15.76
C ILE A 389 4.59 8.71 17.14
N PHE A 390 5.15 7.52 17.33
CA PHE A 390 5.06 6.73 18.54
C PHE A 390 6.45 6.26 19.01
N ASP A 391 6.66 6.14 20.32
CA ASP A 391 7.84 5.48 20.89
C ASP A 391 7.45 4.13 21.50
N ARG A 392 8.16 3.07 21.11
CA ARG A 392 7.97 1.71 21.61
C ARG A 392 8.44 1.49 23.05
N MET A 393 9.30 2.38 23.57
CA MET A 393 9.92 2.26 24.89
C MET A 393 9.27 3.13 25.98
N LEU A 394 8.54 4.18 25.60
CA LEU A 394 7.67 4.90 26.52
C LEU A 394 6.48 4.00 26.97
N ARG A 395 5.75 4.42 28.00
CA ARG A 395 4.72 3.64 28.69
C ARG A 395 3.44 4.45 28.86
#